data_AF-A0A0H2S5X8-F1
#
_entry.id   AF-A0A0H2S5X8-F1
#
_cell.length_a   1.000
_cell.length_b   1.000
_cell.length_c   1.000
_cell.angle_alpha   90.00
_cell.angle_beta   90.00
_cell.angle_gamma   90.00
#
_symmetry.space_group_name_H-M   'P 1'
#
loop_
_entity.id
_entity.type
_entity.pdbx_description
1 polymer ?
#
loop_
_entity_poly.entity_id
_entity_poly.type
_entity_poly.pdbx_seq_one_letter_code
_entity_poly.pdbx_strand_id
1 'polypeptide(L)'
;MDAQSLLTIDTNDCDEGAWVPSISTNSTRSGLPGPGRNLDRFFSVVGGRLEKAANKAVGGKARLQTSQALVLSHGPFAQDADSKQFEARQAETIGESSVSTNATQSNLPGPGRNLDRLYSHLGRNLESFLSSLAQRTGWGPSAAERRVIRAFCHQPCKQLVGAHDLITLPTRDGFIAEEDWPKFERMSWKETKKIRKACKKLLYYTHSSSENNQILALRYILDLASIWPELHAVFRTESALCVLSTLPKLLASRFRGLSEYEELLTSSRRALFSIEENGLNNLAKKMVTADYSRIDHEEGWNWFEHYLLLSLTLLWDPDLAFLALRYLAHPFLLRIAGTQIDREKVAEFMGTMLIYALTQDSLIGKIELDVFARVLDETCLEKFVSWELMSKTIANRLNYMLLGR
;
A
#
# COMPACT_ATOMS: atom_id res chain seq x y z
N MET A 1 27.78 80.53 19.82
CA MET A 1 28.25 81.72 19.11
C MET A 1 29.31 81.27 18.12
N ASP A 2 28.86 81.22 16.86
CA ASP A 2 29.54 81.64 15.63
C ASP A 2 30.70 80.87 14.98
N ALA A 3 30.64 80.98 13.64
CA ALA A 3 31.52 80.52 12.54
C ALA A 3 31.33 79.04 12.15
N GLN A 4 30.57 78.63 11.12
CA GLN A 4 30.40 79.15 9.74
C GLN A 4 31.73 79.46 9.02
N SER A 5 32.18 78.52 8.18
CA SER A 5 32.94 78.82 6.97
C SER A 5 32.48 77.92 5.82
N LEU A 6 31.74 78.54 4.90
CA LEU A 6 31.47 78.07 3.55
C LEU A 6 32.79 77.99 2.77
N LEU A 7 32.96 76.92 1.99
CA LEU A 7 33.86 76.91 0.85
C LEU A 7 33.16 76.19 -0.30
N THR A 8 32.60 77.00 -1.19
CA THR A 8 32.23 76.71 -2.57
C THR A 8 33.48 76.37 -3.37
N ILE A 9 33.47 75.25 -4.08
CA ILE A 9 34.41 74.99 -5.18
C ILE A 9 33.59 74.51 -6.39
N ASP A 10 33.92 75.14 -7.51
CA ASP A 10 33.31 75.13 -8.81
C ASP A 10 33.16 73.75 -9.46
N THR A 11 32.03 73.63 -10.14
CA THR A 11 31.83 72.79 -11.32
C THR A 11 32.66 73.33 -12.48
N ASN A 12 33.52 72.51 -13.08
CA ASN A 12 33.50 72.30 -14.53
C ASN A 12 34.55 71.29 -15.02
N ASP A 13 34.07 70.51 -15.99
CA ASP A 13 34.74 70.07 -17.20
C ASP A 13 35.66 68.83 -17.22
N CYS A 14 35.22 67.93 -18.12
CA CYS A 14 35.97 67.07 -19.01
C CYS A 14 36.76 65.91 -18.41
N ASP A 15 36.26 64.69 -18.63
CA ASP A 15 36.92 63.82 -19.60
C ASP A 15 36.03 62.64 -20.01
N GLU A 16 35.80 62.55 -21.32
CA GLU A 16 35.23 61.40 -22.03
C GLU A 16 36.19 60.21 -21.93
N GLY A 17 36.05 59.45 -20.84
CA GLY A 17 36.75 58.18 -20.62
C GLY A 17 36.05 57.03 -21.35
N ALA A 18 36.67 56.59 -22.44
CA ALA A 18 36.40 55.40 -23.24
C ALA A 18 35.61 54.26 -22.55
N TRP A 19 34.51 53.86 -23.19
CA TRP A 19 33.87 52.56 -22.99
C TRP A 19 34.87 51.45 -23.33
N VAL A 20 35.55 50.89 -22.32
CA VAL A 20 36.18 49.58 -22.46
C VAL A 20 35.08 48.54 -22.28
N PRO A 21 34.72 47.75 -23.32
CA PRO A 21 33.82 46.64 -23.12
C PRO A 21 34.51 45.63 -22.20
N SER A 22 34.00 45.48 -20.98
CA SER A 22 34.38 44.36 -20.13
C SER A 22 33.83 43.09 -20.79
N ILE A 23 34.65 42.49 -21.65
CA ILE A 23 34.44 41.13 -22.14
C ILE A 23 34.59 40.23 -20.93
N SER A 24 33.48 39.96 -20.24
CA SER A 24 33.40 38.88 -19.27
C SER A 24 33.68 37.59 -20.04
N THR A 25 34.92 37.11 -19.95
CA THR A 25 35.42 35.93 -20.61
C THR A 25 35.07 34.71 -19.76
N ASN A 26 33.78 34.43 -19.64
CA ASN A 26 33.25 33.16 -19.11
C ASN A 26 32.94 32.15 -20.22
N SER A 27 33.40 32.42 -21.45
CA SER A 27 33.46 31.45 -22.53
C SER A 27 34.44 30.33 -22.17
N THR A 28 33.89 29.31 -21.51
CA THR A 28 34.59 28.07 -21.20
C THR A 28 34.96 27.42 -22.53
N ARG A 29 36.25 27.52 -22.88
CA ARG A 29 36.83 26.96 -24.10
C ARG A 29 36.41 25.49 -24.23
N SER A 30 35.68 25.15 -25.29
CA SER A 30 35.25 23.78 -25.60
C SER A 30 36.47 22.90 -25.82
N GLY A 31 36.90 22.16 -24.80
CA GLY A 31 38.11 21.34 -24.89
C GLY A 31 38.84 21.10 -23.57
N LEU A 32 38.67 21.99 -22.58
CA LEU A 32 39.36 21.84 -21.30
C LEU A 32 38.67 20.82 -20.39
N PRO A 33 39.41 20.04 -19.58
CA PRO A 33 38.86 19.10 -18.61
C PRO A 33 38.16 19.86 -17.48
N GLY A 34 36.91 20.24 -17.72
CA GLY A 34 36.05 20.82 -16.69
C GLY A 34 35.36 19.73 -15.87
N PRO A 35 34.99 20.02 -14.60
CA PRO A 35 34.29 19.08 -13.72
C PRO A 35 33.02 18.47 -14.35
N GLY A 36 32.34 19.20 -15.25
CA GLY A 36 31.19 18.69 -15.99
C GLY A 36 31.50 17.50 -16.93
N ARG A 37 32.68 17.45 -17.56
CA ARG A 37 33.06 16.33 -18.45
C ARG A 37 33.44 15.06 -17.68
N ASN A 38 33.94 15.20 -16.46
CA ASN A 38 34.23 14.05 -15.60
C ASN A 38 32.94 13.38 -15.12
N LEU A 39 31.91 14.18 -14.80
CA LEU A 39 30.58 13.68 -14.48
C LEU A 39 29.94 12.97 -15.68
N ASP A 40 30.01 13.55 -16.88
CA ASP A 40 29.44 12.96 -18.09
C ASP A 40 30.10 11.60 -18.46
N ARG A 41 31.43 11.51 -18.31
CA ARG A 41 32.17 10.23 -18.44
C ARG A 41 31.80 9.24 -17.35
N PHE A 42 31.61 9.69 -16.12
CA PHE A 42 31.19 8.83 -15.03
C PHE A 42 29.78 8.26 -15.29
N PHE A 43 28.82 9.10 -15.67
CA PHE A 43 27.44 8.68 -15.93
C PHE A 43 27.33 7.77 -17.16
N SER A 44 28.09 8.02 -18.24
CA SER A 44 28.12 7.12 -19.40
C SER A 44 28.72 5.75 -19.07
N VAL A 45 29.78 5.70 -18.25
CA VAL A 45 30.37 4.43 -17.80
C VAL A 45 29.43 3.67 -16.87
N VAL A 46 28.82 4.36 -15.91
CA VAL A 46 27.84 3.75 -14.97
C VAL A 46 26.60 3.29 -15.74
N GLY A 47 26.06 4.13 -16.64
CA GLY A 47 24.91 3.82 -17.48
C GLY A 47 25.16 2.59 -18.37
N GLY A 48 26.29 2.54 -19.08
CA GLY A 48 26.65 1.39 -19.92
C GLY A 48 26.87 0.10 -19.13
N ARG A 49 27.31 0.18 -17.86
CA ARG A 49 27.40 -0.99 -16.97
C ARG A 49 26.03 -1.44 -16.48
N LEU A 50 25.15 -0.50 -16.12
CA LEU A 50 23.79 -0.78 -15.70
C LEU A 50 22.97 -1.41 -16.83
N GLU A 51 23.09 -0.88 -18.05
CA GLU A 51 22.45 -1.40 -19.25
C GLU A 51 22.89 -2.84 -19.54
N LYS A 52 24.19 -3.12 -19.48
CA LYS A 52 24.71 -4.49 -19.66
C LYS A 52 24.20 -5.45 -18.57
N ALA A 53 24.09 -4.99 -17.32
CA ALA A 53 23.55 -5.80 -16.23
C ALA A 53 22.05 -6.07 -16.41
N ALA A 54 21.27 -5.06 -16.81
CA ALA A 54 19.85 -5.18 -17.11
C ALA A 54 19.61 -6.13 -18.29
N ASN A 55 20.32 -5.95 -19.40
CA ASN A 55 20.24 -6.81 -20.58
C ASN A 55 20.66 -8.25 -20.27
N LYS A 56 21.64 -8.46 -19.38
CA LYS A 56 22.02 -9.80 -18.92
C LYS A 56 20.96 -10.45 -18.03
N ALA A 57 20.32 -9.68 -17.15
CA ALA A 57 19.24 -10.17 -16.28
C ALA A 57 17.95 -10.50 -17.07
N VAL A 58 17.65 -9.73 -18.12
CA VAL A 58 16.51 -9.96 -19.02
C VAL A 58 16.81 -11.08 -20.01
N GLY A 59 17.98 -11.06 -20.66
CA GLY A 59 18.38 -12.05 -21.66
C GLY A 59 18.63 -13.45 -21.10
N GLY A 60 19.05 -13.58 -19.83
CA GLY A 60 19.28 -14.87 -19.18
C GLY A 60 18.01 -15.71 -18.94
N LYS A 61 16.82 -15.11 -18.98
CA LYS A 61 15.54 -15.81 -18.81
C LYS A 61 14.73 -15.97 -20.11
N ALA A 62 15.11 -15.28 -21.19
CA ALA A 62 14.38 -15.32 -22.46
C ALA A 62 14.51 -16.66 -23.22
N ARG A 63 15.45 -17.55 -22.84
CA ARG A 63 15.65 -18.85 -23.52
C ARG A 63 14.72 -19.98 -23.06
N LEU A 64 13.76 -19.69 -22.18
CA LEU A 64 12.76 -20.68 -21.73
C LEU A 64 11.30 -20.30 -22.02
N GLN A 65 11.04 -19.16 -22.64
CA GLN A 65 9.67 -18.73 -22.99
C GLN A 65 9.68 -17.91 -24.29
N THR A 66 9.79 -18.59 -25.42
CA THR A 66 9.43 -18.01 -26.73
C THR A 66 8.25 -18.79 -27.28
N SER A 67 7.07 -18.43 -26.78
CA SER A 67 5.76 -18.63 -27.43
C SER A 67 4.76 -17.77 -26.66
N GLN A 68 4.49 -16.57 -27.18
CA GLN A 68 3.44 -15.60 -26.84
C GLN A 68 4.02 -14.20 -26.61
N ALA A 69 4.18 -13.49 -27.73
CA ALA A 69 4.11 -12.04 -27.77
C ALA A 69 2.82 -11.70 -28.51
N LEU A 70 1.87 -11.04 -27.86
CA LEU A 70 1.03 -10.00 -28.48
C LEU A 70 0.23 -9.23 -27.41
N VAL A 71 0.34 -7.90 -27.52
CA VAL A 71 -0.56 -6.85 -27.02
C VAL A 71 -0.70 -6.68 -25.50
N LEU A 72 0.05 -5.72 -24.96
CA LEU A 72 -0.42 -4.88 -23.86
C LEU A 72 -0.01 -3.44 -24.19
N SER A 73 -0.98 -2.64 -24.61
CA SER A 73 -0.89 -1.20 -24.72
C SER A 73 -0.78 -0.60 -23.31
N HIS A 74 0.19 0.28 -23.11
CA HIS A 74 0.24 1.13 -21.93
C HIS A 74 -0.53 2.42 -22.23
N GLY A 75 -1.66 2.60 -21.55
CA GLY A 75 -2.33 3.91 -21.47
C GLY A 75 -1.53 4.88 -20.59
N PRO A 76 -1.59 6.19 -20.85
CA PRO A 76 -0.85 7.18 -20.09
C PRO A 76 -1.52 7.43 -18.72
N PHE A 77 -0.75 7.28 -17.65
CA PHE A 77 -1.16 7.71 -16.31
C PHE A 77 -1.06 9.25 -16.25
N ALA A 78 -2.21 9.91 -16.14
CA ALA A 78 -2.32 11.33 -15.89
C ALA A 78 -1.83 11.65 -14.47
N GLN A 79 -0.91 12.60 -14.36
CA GLN A 79 -0.57 13.26 -13.10
C GLN A 79 -1.61 14.34 -12.86
N ASP A 80 -2.52 14.10 -11.91
CA ASP A 80 -3.40 15.15 -11.42
C ASP A 80 -2.59 16.19 -10.67
N ALA A 81 -2.68 17.42 -11.19
CA ALA A 81 -2.21 18.63 -10.59
C ALA A 81 -3.26 19.09 -9.57
N ASP A 82 -3.00 18.91 -8.28
CA ASP A 82 -3.76 19.64 -7.25
C ASP A 82 -2.96 19.81 -5.95
N SER A 83 -1.97 20.70 -6.01
CA SER A 83 -1.13 21.07 -4.83
C SER A 83 -1.10 22.58 -4.58
N LYS A 84 -2.12 23.34 -5.00
CA LYS A 84 -2.08 24.81 -4.98
C LYS A 84 -2.93 25.54 -3.92
N GLN A 85 -3.47 24.88 -2.90
CA GLN A 85 -4.41 25.59 -1.98
C GLN A 85 -4.14 25.54 -0.47
N PHE A 86 -2.97 25.11 0.02
CA PHE A 86 -2.75 25.00 1.48
C PHE A 86 -1.73 25.96 2.13
N GLU A 87 -1.30 27.04 1.46
CA GLU A 87 -0.33 28.02 2.03
C GLU A 87 -0.94 29.34 2.54
N ALA A 88 -2.25 29.44 2.77
CA ALA A 88 -2.91 30.72 3.10
C ALA A 88 -3.34 30.91 4.57
N ARG A 89 -2.76 30.22 5.56
CA ARG A 89 -3.10 30.43 6.99
C ARG A 89 -1.91 30.30 7.95
N GLN A 90 -0.90 31.14 7.79
CA GLN A 90 -0.03 31.55 8.90
C GLN A 90 0.34 33.03 8.73
N ALA A 91 -0.47 33.89 9.33
CA ALA A 91 -0.07 35.27 9.61
C ALA A 91 -0.49 35.59 11.04
N GLU A 92 0.40 36.32 11.72
CA GLU A 92 0.18 37.10 12.93
C GLU A 92 0.86 36.57 14.22
N THR A 93 2.18 36.74 14.27
CA THR A 93 2.85 37.23 15.48
C THR A 93 4.05 38.07 15.04
N ILE A 94 3.86 39.39 14.97
CA ILE A 94 4.90 40.35 14.60
C ILE A 94 5.78 40.60 15.82
N GLY A 95 6.93 39.93 15.86
CA GLY A 95 8.06 40.30 16.70
C GLY A 95 9.10 40.98 15.83
N GLU A 96 9.22 42.31 15.95
CA GLU A 96 10.25 43.12 15.30
C GLU A 96 11.63 42.74 15.85
N SER A 97 12.26 41.75 15.23
CA SER A 97 13.70 41.50 15.38
C SER A 97 14.42 42.10 14.19
N SER A 98 15.42 42.94 14.47
CA SER A 98 16.25 43.60 13.47
C SER A 98 16.87 42.58 12.52
N VAL A 99 16.37 42.55 11.29
CA VAL A 99 16.84 41.66 10.22
C VAL A 99 18.19 42.16 9.71
N SER A 100 19.23 41.38 9.98
CA SER A 100 20.52 41.47 9.31
C SER A 100 20.36 41.19 7.81
N THR A 101 20.65 42.18 6.97
CA THR A 101 20.44 42.25 5.51
C THR A 101 21.28 41.26 4.67
N ASN A 102 21.94 40.27 5.29
CA ASN A 102 22.73 39.25 4.61
C ASN A 102 22.12 37.83 4.69
N ALA A 103 20.87 37.70 5.12
CA ALA A 103 20.15 36.44 5.04
C ALA A 103 19.83 36.11 3.57
N THR A 104 20.70 35.31 2.93
CA THR A 104 20.44 34.67 1.64
C THR A 104 19.06 34.01 1.68
N GLN A 105 18.12 34.59 0.95
CA GLN A 105 16.71 34.21 0.89
C GLN A 105 16.62 32.69 0.64
N SER A 106 16.15 31.94 1.64
CA SER A 106 16.20 30.48 1.70
C SER A 106 15.20 29.81 0.75
N ASN A 107 15.02 30.28 -0.48
CA ASN A 107 14.33 29.56 -1.55
C ASN A 107 14.74 30.00 -2.97
N LEU A 108 15.84 30.75 -3.11
CA LEU A 108 16.35 31.09 -4.43
C LEU A 108 16.91 29.84 -5.14
N PRO A 109 16.67 29.68 -6.45
CA PRO A 109 17.19 28.60 -7.26
C PRO A 109 18.72 28.75 -7.40
N GLY A 110 19.44 28.18 -6.44
CA GLY A 110 20.89 28.05 -6.50
C GLY A 110 21.30 26.77 -7.22
N PRO A 111 22.44 26.76 -7.92
CA PRO A 111 22.95 25.57 -8.62
C PRO A 111 23.08 24.34 -7.70
N GLY A 112 23.43 24.54 -6.41
CA GLY A 112 23.47 23.46 -5.42
C GLY A 112 22.10 22.80 -5.17
N ARG A 113 21.01 23.57 -5.14
CA ARG A 113 19.65 23.03 -4.94
C ARG A 113 19.14 22.27 -6.14
N ASN A 114 19.49 22.70 -7.35
CA ASN A 114 19.14 21.97 -8.57
C ASN A 114 19.82 20.60 -8.60
N LEU A 115 21.09 20.53 -8.18
CA LEU A 115 21.81 19.26 -8.05
C LEU A 115 21.22 18.38 -6.95
N ASP A 116 20.89 18.93 -5.79
CA ASP A 116 20.26 18.19 -4.69
C ASP A 116 18.91 17.58 -5.11
N ARG A 117 18.07 18.36 -5.81
CA ARG A 117 16.82 17.87 -6.40
C ARG A 117 17.07 16.80 -7.47
N LEU A 118 18.07 16.97 -8.32
CA LEU A 118 18.44 15.97 -9.33
C LEU A 118 18.89 14.67 -8.69
N TYR A 119 19.77 14.71 -7.69
CA TYR A 119 20.24 13.52 -6.98
C TYR A 119 19.12 12.85 -6.19
N SER A 120 18.25 13.63 -5.55
CA SER A 120 17.06 13.10 -4.87
C SER A 120 16.12 12.39 -5.86
N HIS A 121 15.89 12.99 -7.03
CA HIS A 121 15.06 12.40 -8.07
C HIS A 121 15.69 11.12 -8.65
N LEU A 122 17.00 11.14 -8.95
CA LEU A 122 17.74 9.97 -9.40
C LEU A 122 17.78 8.86 -8.35
N GLY A 123 17.93 9.21 -7.08
CA GLY A 123 17.91 8.28 -5.96
C GLY A 123 16.59 7.52 -5.86
N ARG A 124 15.47 8.25 -5.91
CA ARG A 124 14.12 7.65 -5.92
C ARG A 124 13.88 6.75 -7.14
N ASN A 125 14.35 7.17 -8.31
CA ASN A 125 14.22 6.36 -9.54
C ASN A 125 15.10 5.10 -9.50
N LEU A 126 16.30 5.19 -8.93
CA LEU A 126 17.17 4.03 -8.76
C LEU A 126 16.59 3.06 -7.73
N GLU A 127 16.05 3.57 -6.62
CA GLU A 127 15.40 2.76 -5.60
C GLU A 127 14.17 2.03 -6.15
N SER A 128 13.33 2.71 -6.94
CA SER A 128 12.16 2.08 -7.56
C SER A 128 12.58 1.01 -8.59
N PHE A 129 13.61 1.29 -9.38
CA PHE A 129 14.17 0.32 -10.33
C PHE A 129 14.74 -0.91 -9.62
N LEU A 130 15.55 -0.73 -8.57
CA LEU A 130 16.12 -1.81 -7.79
C LEU A 130 15.04 -2.61 -7.05
N SER A 131 14.00 -1.95 -6.55
CA SER A 131 12.84 -2.59 -5.92
C SER A 131 12.09 -3.47 -6.92
N SER A 132 11.84 -2.97 -8.14
CA SER A 132 11.23 -3.75 -9.22
C SER A 132 12.11 -4.93 -9.63
N LEU A 133 13.43 -4.73 -9.73
CA LEU A 133 14.37 -5.79 -10.07
C LEU A 133 14.42 -6.86 -8.96
N ALA A 134 14.41 -6.45 -7.70
CA ALA A 134 14.30 -7.36 -6.55
C ALA A 134 13.04 -8.21 -6.67
N GLN A 135 11.88 -7.60 -6.92
CA GLN A 135 10.61 -8.32 -7.10
C GLN A 135 10.67 -9.33 -8.26
N ARG A 136 11.25 -8.96 -9.40
CA ARG A 136 11.44 -9.83 -10.58
C ARG A 136 12.40 -11.00 -10.31
N THR A 137 13.39 -10.77 -9.46
CA THR A 137 14.36 -11.79 -9.04
C THR A 137 13.85 -12.65 -7.89
N GLY A 138 12.63 -12.40 -7.38
CA GLY A 138 12.03 -13.16 -6.29
C GLY A 138 12.49 -12.73 -4.90
N TRP A 139 12.95 -11.48 -4.78
CA TRP A 139 13.30 -10.81 -3.54
C TRP A 139 12.26 -9.74 -3.24
N GLY A 140 11.92 -9.55 -1.97
CA GLY A 140 10.85 -8.64 -1.55
C GLY A 140 9.61 -9.38 -1.03
N PRO A 141 8.68 -8.63 -0.41
CA PRO A 141 7.52 -9.18 0.29
C PRO A 141 6.61 -9.97 -0.65
N SER A 142 6.31 -9.47 -1.85
CA SER A 142 5.44 -10.15 -2.82
C SER A 142 6.03 -11.46 -3.36
N ALA A 143 7.34 -11.63 -3.27
CA ALA A 143 7.97 -12.90 -3.62
C ALA A 143 7.94 -13.91 -2.46
N ALA A 144 7.93 -13.43 -1.21
CA ALA A 144 7.75 -14.27 -0.04
C ALA A 144 6.29 -14.76 0.05
N GLU A 145 5.32 -13.87 -0.12
CA GLU A 145 3.89 -14.21 -0.16
C GLU A 145 3.57 -15.19 -1.31
N ARG A 146 3.99 -14.94 -2.55
CA ARG A 146 3.89 -15.93 -3.65
C ARG A 146 4.55 -17.28 -3.38
N ARG A 147 5.53 -17.38 -2.46
CA ARG A 147 6.09 -18.69 -2.04
C ARG A 147 5.18 -19.39 -1.05
N VAL A 148 4.50 -18.66 -0.17
CA VAL A 148 3.47 -19.21 0.72
C VAL A 148 2.34 -19.74 -0.14
N ILE A 149 1.76 -18.91 -1.01
CA ILE A 149 0.64 -19.28 -1.88
C ILE A 149 0.99 -20.50 -2.72
N ARG A 150 2.15 -20.53 -3.40
CA ARG A 150 2.56 -21.72 -4.19
C ARG A 150 2.82 -22.98 -3.37
N ALA A 151 3.11 -22.85 -2.07
CA ALA A 151 3.24 -24.01 -1.21
C ALA A 151 1.86 -24.53 -0.77
N PHE A 152 0.86 -23.65 -0.66
CA PHE A 152 -0.55 -23.99 -0.38
C PHE A 152 -1.38 -24.30 -1.64
N CYS A 153 -0.91 -23.93 -2.82
CA CYS A 153 -1.58 -24.29 -4.06
C CYS A 153 -0.62 -25.25 -4.77
N HIS A 154 -0.65 -26.52 -4.40
CA HIS A 154 0.17 -27.57 -5.02
C HIS A 154 -0.04 -27.65 -6.54
N GLN A 155 -1.19 -27.16 -7.03
CA GLN A 155 -1.41 -27.00 -8.46
C GLN A 155 -0.78 -25.69 -8.97
N PRO A 156 -0.16 -25.73 -10.17
CA PRO A 156 0.27 -24.52 -10.86
C PRO A 156 -0.97 -23.75 -11.32
N CYS A 157 -1.61 -23.00 -10.42
CA CYS A 157 -2.58 -21.97 -10.77
C CYS A 157 -1.81 -20.88 -11.53
N LYS A 158 -1.64 -21.10 -12.85
CA LYS A 158 -1.00 -20.16 -13.77
C LYS A 158 -1.74 -18.82 -13.84
N GLN A 159 -2.94 -18.75 -13.27
CA GLN A 159 -3.84 -17.59 -13.31
C GLN A 159 -3.82 -16.72 -12.05
N LEU A 160 -3.21 -17.15 -10.93
CA LEU A 160 -3.02 -16.27 -9.75
C LEU A 160 -1.82 -15.34 -9.99
N VAL A 161 -1.94 -14.44 -10.97
CA VAL A 161 -0.89 -13.49 -11.36
C VAL A 161 -1.28 -12.10 -10.85
N GLY A 162 -0.94 -11.83 -9.58
CA GLY A 162 -1.07 -10.49 -9.00
C GLY A 162 -1.25 -10.56 -7.49
N ALA A 163 -0.30 -10.04 -6.72
CA ALA A 163 -0.35 -10.04 -5.24
C ALA A 163 -1.42 -9.07 -4.68
N HIS A 164 -1.97 -8.19 -5.53
CA HIS A 164 -3.14 -7.37 -5.18
C HIS A 164 -4.48 -8.02 -5.59
N ASP A 165 -4.42 -9.14 -6.32
CA ASP A 165 -5.57 -9.85 -6.86
C ASP A 165 -5.83 -11.16 -6.11
N LEU A 166 -5.25 -11.38 -4.93
CA LEU A 166 -5.63 -12.53 -4.08
C LEU A 166 -7.10 -12.48 -3.64
N ILE A 167 -7.67 -11.28 -3.65
CA ILE A 167 -9.09 -11.06 -3.43
C ILE A 167 -9.88 -11.10 -4.74
N THR A 168 -9.19 -11.00 -5.88
CA THR A 168 -9.71 -11.37 -7.18
C THR A 168 -9.65 -12.88 -7.26
N LEU A 169 -10.57 -13.49 -6.51
CA LEU A 169 -10.86 -14.90 -6.54
C LEU A 169 -10.95 -15.35 -8.00
N PRO A 170 -10.43 -16.55 -8.32
CA PRO A 170 -10.62 -17.09 -9.65
C PRO A 170 -12.12 -17.01 -9.99
N THR A 171 -12.42 -16.30 -11.08
CA THR A 171 -13.76 -16.13 -11.61
C THR A 171 -14.46 -17.48 -11.69
N ARG A 172 -15.78 -17.46 -11.44
CA ARG A 172 -16.86 -18.47 -11.53
C ARG A 172 -16.55 -19.92 -11.99
N ASP A 173 -15.59 -20.14 -12.88
CA ASP A 173 -15.22 -21.43 -13.45
C ASP A 173 -13.92 -22.03 -12.87
N GLY A 174 -13.21 -21.33 -11.99
CA GLY A 174 -11.86 -21.71 -11.50
C GLY A 174 -11.71 -21.88 -9.99
N PHE A 175 -12.81 -21.98 -9.23
CA PHE A 175 -12.71 -22.22 -7.79
C PHE A 175 -12.00 -23.56 -7.53
N ILE A 176 -10.88 -23.50 -6.81
CA ILE A 176 -10.24 -24.69 -6.25
C ILE A 176 -11.28 -25.33 -5.33
N ALA A 177 -11.70 -26.55 -5.66
CA ALA A 177 -12.63 -27.28 -4.80
C ALA A 177 -12.02 -27.35 -3.39
N GLU A 178 -12.83 -27.15 -2.36
CA GLU A 178 -12.39 -27.23 -0.97
C GLU A 178 -11.68 -28.54 -0.63
N GLU A 179 -12.03 -29.62 -1.32
CA GLU A 179 -11.35 -30.91 -1.25
C GLU A 179 -9.87 -30.85 -1.65
N ASP A 180 -9.52 -29.89 -2.52
CA ASP A 180 -8.17 -29.62 -3.02
C ASP A 180 -7.43 -28.55 -2.19
N TRP A 181 -8.07 -27.92 -1.20
CA TRP A 181 -7.35 -27.07 -0.26
C TRP A 181 -6.43 -27.94 0.59
N PRO A 182 -5.12 -27.65 0.63
CA PRO A 182 -4.22 -28.49 1.41
C PRO A 182 -4.48 -28.27 2.88
N LYS A 183 -5.02 -29.31 3.50
CA LYS A 183 -4.98 -29.45 4.95
C LYS A 183 -3.53 -29.42 5.38
N PHE A 184 -3.20 -28.54 6.31
CA PHE A 184 -1.81 -28.36 6.78
C PHE A 184 -1.21 -29.67 7.31
N GLU A 185 -2.06 -30.56 7.83
CA GLU A 185 -1.74 -31.92 8.30
C GLU A 185 -1.24 -32.85 7.18
N ARG A 186 -1.63 -32.61 5.93
CA ARG A 186 -1.24 -33.40 4.76
C ARG A 186 0.04 -32.88 4.09
N MET A 187 0.51 -31.68 4.45
CA MET A 187 1.72 -31.12 3.86
C MET A 187 2.96 -31.86 4.35
N SER A 188 3.90 -32.07 3.44
CA SER A 188 5.19 -32.65 3.81
C SER A 188 5.97 -31.70 4.72
N TRP A 189 6.79 -32.24 5.62
CA TRP A 189 7.68 -31.45 6.45
C TRP A 189 8.54 -30.43 5.66
N LYS A 190 8.93 -30.81 4.42
CA LYS A 190 9.70 -29.95 3.52
C LYS A 190 8.90 -28.72 3.07
N GLU A 191 7.60 -28.85 2.82
CA GLU A 191 6.70 -27.75 2.45
C GLU A 191 6.40 -26.85 3.63
N THR A 192 6.07 -27.43 4.79
CA THR A 192 5.89 -26.68 6.03
C THR A 192 7.13 -25.82 6.33
N LYS A 193 8.34 -26.38 6.15
CA LYS A 193 9.60 -25.64 6.34
C LYS A 193 9.77 -24.50 5.32
N LYS A 194 9.33 -24.69 4.07
CA LYS A 194 9.34 -23.62 3.04
C LYS A 194 8.38 -22.49 3.40
N ILE A 195 7.16 -22.84 3.85
CA ILE A 195 6.15 -21.88 4.30
C ILE A 195 6.68 -21.07 5.48
N ARG A 196 7.17 -21.73 6.54
CA ARG A 196 7.79 -21.07 7.71
C ARG A 196 8.89 -20.10 7.28
N LYS A 197 9.78 -20.53 6.39
CA LYS A 197 10.85 -19.67 5.87
C LYS A 197 10.32 -18.45 5.10
N ALA A 198 9.21 -18.59 4.39
CA ALA A 198 8.58 -17.49 3.67
C ALA A 198 7.84 -16.53 4.62
N CYS A 199 7.07 -17.04 5.59
CA CYS A 199 6.43 -16.25 6.65
C CYS A 199 7.48 -15.46 7.46
N LYS A 200 8.58 -16.11 7.85
CA LYS A 200 9.70 -15.45 8.53
C LYS A 200 10.31 -14.33 7.68
N LYS A 201 10.40 -14.51 6.36
CA LYS A 201 10.85 -13.43 5.46
C LYS A 201 9.86 -12.27 5.41
N LEU A 202 8.55 -12.53 5.44
CA LEU A 202 7.55 -11.46 5.53
C LEU A 202 7.72 -10.66 6.83
N LEU A 203 7.86 -11.34 7.97
CA LEU A 203 8.17 -10.70 9.26
C LEU A 203 9.50 -9.94 9.25
N TYR A 204 10.49 -10.40 8.48
CA TYR A 204 11.71 -9.61 8.30
C TYR A 204 11.45 -8.33 7.50
N TYR A 205 10.60 -8.37 6.47
CA TYR A 205 10.26 -7.20 5.66
C TYR A 205 9.44 -6.16 6.41
N THR A 206 8.70 -6.52 7.47
CA THR A 206 8.02 -5.53 8.33
C THR A 206 9.02 -4.60 9.03
N HIS A 207 10.28 -5.01 9.20
CA HIS A 207 11.37 -4.17 9.71
C HIS A 207 12.27 -3.57 8.62
N SER A 208 11.88 -3.63 7.34
CA SER A 208 12.67 -3.08 6.25
C SER A 208 12.92 -1.59 6.44
N SER A 209 14.04 -1.05 5.95
CA SER A 209 14.22 0.40 5.88
C SER A 209 13.25 1.05 4.89
N SER A 210 12.74 0.30 3.91
CA SER A 210 11.79 0.80 2.92
C SER A 210 10.35 0.64 3.43
N GLU A 211 9.66 1.76 3.61
CA GLU A 211 8.25 1.83 4.05
C GLU A 211 7.31 1.00 3.16
N ASN A 212 7.44 1.12 1.84
CA ASN A 212 6.65 0.32 0.90
C ASN A 212 6.79 -1.19 1.14
N ASN A 213 8.00 -1.67 1.47
CA ASN A 213 8.19 -3.07 1.81
C ASN A 213 7.53 -3.45 3.13
N GLN A 214 7.51 -2.54 4.11
CA GLN A 214 6.83 -2.76 5.39
C GLN A 214 5.32 -2.85 5.18
N ILE A 215 4.71 -1.86 4.52
CA ILE A 215 3.26 -1.82 4.22
C ILE A 215 2.85 -3.09 3.48
N LEU A 216 3.56 -3.45 2.40
CA LEU A 216 3.26 -4.65 1.63
C LEU A 216 3.42 -5.92 2.46
N ALA A 217 4.47 -6.03 3.28
CA ALA A 217 4.65 -7.19 4.14
C ALA A 217 3.52 -7.34 5.16
N LEU A 218 3.09 -6.24 5.80
CA LEU A 218 1.98 -6.22 6.76
C LEU A 218 0.67 -6.61 6.07
N ARG A 219 0.40 -6.04 4.90
CA ARG A 219 -0.78 -6.38 4.09
C ARG A 219 -0.78 -7.85 3.68
N TYR A 220 0.35 -8.41 3.25
CA TYR A 220 0.41 -9.84 2.91
C TYR A 220 0.26 -10.73 4.13
N ILE A 221 0.81 -10.36 5.29
CA ILE A 221 0.57 -11.11 6.53
C ILE A 221 -0.93 -11.13 6.83
N LEU A 222 -1.59 -9.98 6.70
CA LEU A 222 -3.03 -9.83 6.88
C LEU A 222 -3.83 -10.70 5.89
N ASP A 223 -3.54 -10.60 4.59
CA ASP A 223 -4.19 -11.38 3.54
C ASP A 223 -4.01 -12.89 3.76
N LEU A 224 -2.77 -13.33 4.00
CA LEU A 224 -2.45 -14.73 4.21
C LEU A 224 -3.11 -15.29 5.47
N ALA A 225 -3.14 -14.53 6.58
CA ALA A 225 -3.79 -14.96 7.82
C ALA A 225 -5.30 -15.08 7.66
N SER A 226 -5.95 -14.09 7.04
CA SER A 226 -7.40 -14.12 6.80
C SER A 226 -7.84 -15.23 5.85
N ILE A 227 -7.02 -15.57 4.84
CA ILE A 227 -7.36 -16.60 3.86
C ILE A 227 -7.08 -18.02 4.39
N TRP A 228 -5.98 -18.21 5.14
CA TRP A 228 -5.55 -19.51 5.66
C TRP A 228 -5.40 -19.46 7.18
N PRO A 229 -6.46 -19.77 7.96
CA PRO A 229 -6.40 -19.74 9.42
C PRO A 229 -5.29 -20.61 10.03
N GLU A 230 -4.80 -21.63 9.33
CA GLU A 230 -3.67 -22.47 9.74
C GLU A 230 -2.35 -21.71 9.81
N LEU A 231 -2.21 -20.64 9.01
CA LEU A 231 -1.04 -19.76 9.05
C LEU A 231 -0.95 -18.99 10.36
N HIS A 232 -2.02 -18.84 11.13
CA HIS A 232 -1.96 -18.23 12.46
C HIS A 232 -0.97 -18.96 13.36
N ALA A 233 -1.02 -20.30 13.39
CA ALA A 233 -0.09 -21.11 14.17
C ALA A 233 1.36 -20.91 13.68
N VAL A 234 1.57 -20.85 12.36
CA VAL A 234 2.89 -20.61 11.77
C VAL A 234 3.45 -19.26 12.17
N PHE A 235 2.69 -18.18 12.01
CA PHE A 235 3.13 -16.83 12.37
C PHE A 235 3.43 -16.72 13.86
N ARG A 236 2.63 -17.34 14.73
CA ARG A 236 2.91 -17.36 16.17
C ARG A 236 4.18 -18.10 16.52
N THR A 237 4.43 -19.27 15.90
CA THR A 237 5.69 -20.00 16.13
C THR A 237 6.93 -19.23 15.68
N GLU A 238 6.79 -18.32 14.71
CA GLU A 238 7.88 -17.45 14.22
C GLU A 238 7.93 -16.09 14.96
N SER A 239 7.34 -16.00 16.15
CA SER A 239 7.34 -14.81 17.01
C SER A 239 6.68 -13.57 16.40
N ALA A 240 5.73 -13.75 15.47
CA ALA A 240 5.03 -12.63 14.83
C ALA A 240 4.37 -11.68 15.83
N LEU A 241 3.79 -12.19 16.91
CA LEU A 241 3.14 -11.36 17.93
C LEU A 241 4.13 -10.39 18.61
N CYS A 242 5.34 -10.85 18.91
CA CYS A 242 6.38 -10.00 19.49
C CYS A 242 6.89 -8.96 18.48
N VAL A 243 7.10 -9.37 17.22
CA VAL A 243 7.53 -8.50 16.14
C VAL A 243 6.50 -7.40 15.85
N LEU A 244 5.23 -7.76 15.70
CA LEU A 244 4.17 -6.82 15.34
C LEU A 244 3.78 -5.90 16.51
N SER A 245 3.81 -6.38 17.76
CA SER A 245 3.53 -5.54 18.93
C SER A 245 4.63 -4.51 19.23
N THR A 246 5.87 -4.78 18.82
CA THR A 246 6.99 -3.82 18.96
C THR A 246 7.07 -2.82 17.81
N LEU A 247 6.46 -3.12 16.67
CA LEU A 247 6.49 -2.28 15.48
C LEU A 247 5.97 -0.84 15.73
N PRO A 248 4.82 -0.61 16.38
CA PRO A 248 4.34 0.75 16.67
C PRO A 248 5.36 1.61 17.41
N LYS A 249 6.07 1.03 18.39
CA LYS A 249 7.09 1.73 19.19
C LYS A 249 8.28 2.14 18.33
N LEU A 250 8.71 1.23 17.44
CA LEU A 250 9.81 1.51 16.50
C LEU A 250 9.40 2.58 15.48
N LEU A 251 8.19 2.49 14.94
CA LEU A 251 7.66 3.46 13.99
C LEU A 251 7.52 4.86 14.61
N ALA A 252 7.02 4.94 15.85
CA ALA A 252 6.87 6.20 16.57
C ALA A 252 8.22 6.92 16.76
N SER A 253 9.31 6.17 16.89
CA SER A 253 10.66 6.73 17.00
C SER A 253 11.23 7.22 15.67
N ARG A 254 10.76 6.67 14.54
CA ARG A 254 11.35 6.85 13.22
C ARG A 254 10.66 7.94 12.40
N PHE A 255 9.34 8.03 12.49
CA PHE A 255 8.54 8.94 11.68
C PHE A 255 8.17 10.17 12.51
N ARG A 256 8.50 11.36 11.99
CA ARG A 256 8.10 12.65 12.58
C ARG A 256 6.81 13.23 11.97
N GLY A 257 6.31 12.62 10.88
CA GLY A 257 5.08 13.03 10.20
C GLY A 257 3.90 12.12 10.56
N LEU A 258 2.71 12.70 10.70
CA LEU A 258 1.52 11.98 11.19
C LEU A 258 0.91 11.03 10.13
N SER A 259 0.90 11.41 8.86
CA SER A 259 0.11 10.69 7.84
C SER A 259 0.70 9.34 7.42
N GLU A 260 1.98 9.28 7.03
CA GLU A 260 2.67 8.01 6.67
C GLU A 260 2.74 7.04 7.86
N TYR A 261 2.93 7.59 9.05
CA TYR A 261 2.95 6.83 10.30
C TYR A 261 1.61 6.14 10.58
N GLU A 262 0.49 6.78 10.25
CA GLU A 262 -0.85 6.27 10.53
C GLU A 262 -1.20 5.04 9.67
N GLU A 263 -0.82 5.03 8.39
CA GLU A 263 -1.07 3.87 7.51
C GLU A 263 -0.29 2.64 7.97
N LEU A 264 1.00 2.81 8.30
CA LEU A 264 1.85 1.74 8.83
C LEU A 264 1.36 1.25 10.19
N LEU A 265 0.99 2.16 11.09
CA LEU A 265 0.47 1.83 12.41
C LEU A 265 -0.82 1.02 12.28
N THR A 266 -1.75 1.51 11.48
CA THR A 266 -3.04 0.84 11.21
C THR A 266 -2.80 -0.53 10.60
N SER A 267 -1.98 -0.63 9.55
CA SER A 267 -1.63 -1.91 8.91
C SER A 267 -0.98 -2.89 9.89
N SER A 268 -0.15 -2.41 10.81
CA SER A 268 0.52 -3.24 11.81
C SER A 268 -0.44 -3.79 12.85
N ARG A 269 -1.39 -2.97 13.32
CA ARG A 269 -2.46 -3.39 14.24
C ARG A 269 -3.37 -4.40 13.57
N ARG A 270 -3.81 -4.13 12.34
CA ARG A 270 -4.64 -5.05 11.55
C ARG A 270 -3.95 -6.40 11.37
N ALA A 271 -2.67 -6.41 10.98
CA ALA A 271 -1.88 -7.63 10.88
C ALA A 271 -1.76 -8.38 12.22
N LEU A 272 -1.55 -7.66 13.33
CA LEU A 272 -1.50 -8.25 14.67
C LEU A 272 -2.81 -8.94 15.04
N PHE A 273 -3.94 -8.23 14.92
CA PHE A 273 -5.27 -8.79 15.24
C PHE A 273 -5.64 -9.97 14.35
N SER A 274 -5.19 -9.98 13.09
CA SER A 274 -5.43 -11.13 12.20
C SER A 274 -4.74 -12.41 12.67
N ILE A 275 -3.58 -12.32 13.33
CA ILE A 275 -2.82 -13.49 13.81
C ILE A 275 -3.20 -13.87 15.26
N GLU A 276 -3.71 -12.90 16.03
CA GLU A 276 -4.09 -13.10 17.42
C GLU A 276 -5.23 -14.12 17.58
N GLU A 277 -5.32 -14.76 18.74
CA GLU A 277 -6.34 -15.77 19.02
C GLU A 277 -7.61 -15.07 19.49
N ASN A 278 -8.41 -14.59 18.53
CA ASN A 278 -9.71 -13.98 18.81
C ASN A 278 -10.87 -14.94 18.48
N GLY A 279 -12.05 -14.65 19.02
CA GLY A 279 -13.25 -15.46 18.79
C GLY A 279 -13.59 -15.63 17.30
N LEU A 280 -13.33 -14.60 16.50
CA LEU A 280 -13.57 -14.60 15.05
C LEU A 280 -12.64 -15.57 14.32
N ASN A 281 -11.35 -15.56 14.62
CA ASN A 281 -10.36 -16.47 14.04
C ASN A 281 -10.66 -17.92 14.43
N ASN A 282 -11.10 -18.15 15.66
CA ASN A 282 -11.54 -19.48 16.10
C ASN A 282 -12.80 -19.93 15.35
N LEU A 283 -13.73 -19.02 15.10
CA LEU A 283 -14.96 -19.31 14.36
C LEU A 283 -14.68 -19.53 12.87
N ALA A 284 -13.89 -18.67 12.25
CA ALA A 284 -13.43 -18.83 10.86
C ALA A 284 -12.69 -20.15 10.67
N LYS A 285 -11.80 -20.52 11.62
CA LYS A 285 -11.15 -21.83 11.61
C LYS A 285 -12.17 -22.97 11.70
N LYS A 286 -13.14 -22.89 12.63
CA LYS A 286 -14.20 -23.90 12.75
C LYS A 286 -14.98 -24.04 11.45
N MET A 287 -15.33 -22.94 10.80
CA MET A 287 -16.01 -22.94 9.50
C MET A 287 -15.16 -23.62 8.44
N VAL A 288 -13.91 -23.21 8.24
CA VAL A 288 -13.02 -23.82 7.24
C VAL A 288 -12.81 -25.33 7.49
N THR A 289 -12.83 -25.77 8.75
CA THR A 289 -12.70 -27.19 9.09
C THR A 289 -14.00 -27.98 9.07
N ALA A 290 -15.15 -27.30 9.06
CA ALA A 290 -16.44 -27.95 9.14
C ALA A 290 -16.71 -28.68 7.82
N ASP A 291 -16.94 -29.99 7.89
CA ASP A 291 -17.23 -30.80 6.71
C ASP A 291 -18.68 -30.53 6.28
N TYR A 292 -18.90 -29.50 5.46
CA TYR A 292 -20.24 -29.08 5.01
C TYR A 292 -20.99 -30.16 4.26
N SER A 293 -20.31 -31.18 3.74
CA SER A 293 -20.97 -32.34 3.13
C SER A 293 -21.79 -33.18 4.13
N ARG A 294 -21.55 -32.98 5.44
CA ARG A 294 -22.15 -33.76 6.53
C ARG A 294 -23.07 -32.97 7.45
N ILE A 295 -23.15 -31.65 7.27
CA ILE A 295 -23.95 -30.79 8.14
C ILE A 295 -25.36 -30.77 7.58
N ASP A 296 -26.34 -31.20 8.39
CA ASP A 296 -27.74 -31.04 8.06
C ASP A 296 -28.06 -29.55 7.81
N HIS A 297 -28.95 -29.27 6.85
CA HIS A 297 -29.27 -27.91 6.43
C HIS A 297 -29.59 -26.95 7.61
N GLU A 298 -30.23 -27.44 8.66
CA GLU A 298 -30.58 -26.65 9.85
C GLU A 298 -29.36 -26.31 10.72
N GLU A 299 -28.45 -27.27 10.97
CA GLU A 299 -27.24 -27.00 11.73
C GLU A 299 -26.33 -26.01 11.00
N GLY A 300 -26.21 -26.16 9.67
CA GLY A 300 -25.41 -25.25 8.84
C GLY A 300 -25.90 -23.81 8.92
N TRP A 301 -27.22 -23.62 8.97
CA TRP A 301 -27.82 -22.30 9.12
C TRP A 301 -27.55 -21.69 10.50
N ASN A 302 -27.68 -22.45 11.59
CA ASN A 302 -27.40 -21.97 12.94
C ASN A 302 -25.93 -21.52 13.09
N TRP A 303 -24.98 -22.25 12.49
CA TRP A 303 -23.57 -21.87 12.46
C TRP A 303 -23.35 -20.58 11.68
N PHE A 304 -23.98 -20.47 10.50
CA PHE A 304 -23.91 -19.28 9.67
C PHE A 304 -24.49 -18.06 10.39
N GLU A 305 -25.67 -18.19 11.01
CA GLU A 305 -26.31 -17.12 11.79
C GLU A 305 -25.43 -16.70 12.97
N HIS A 306 -24.87 -17.65 13.72
CA HIS A 306 -23.95 -17.33 14.82
C HIS A 306 -22.70 -16.60 14.33
N TYR A 307 -22.16 -17.01 13.19
CA TYR A 307 -21.03 -16.35 12.54
C TYR A 307 -21.36 -14.94 12.06
N LEU A 308 -22.54 -14.74 11.48
CA LEU A 308 -23.01 -13.42 11.07
C LEU A 308 -23.20 -12.51 12.28
N LEU A 309 -23.82 -13.00 13.36
CA LEU A 309 -24.01 -12.24 14.59
C LEU A 309 -22.66 -11.85 15.22
N LEU A 310 -21.70 -12.77 15.26
CA LEU A 310 -20.36 -12.46 15.75
C LEU A 310 -19.67 -11.42 14.86
N SER A 311 -19.74 -11.59 13.53
CA SER A 311 -19.17 -10.63 12.58
C SER A 311 -19.80 -9.24 12.74
N LEU A 312 -21.12 -9.17 12.94
CA LEU A 312 -21.85 -7.95 13.27
C LEU A 312 -21.35 -7.31 14.55
N THR A 313 -21.20 -8.06 15.64
CA THR A 313 -20.69 -7.50 16.90
C THR A 313 -19.28 -6.94 16.76
N LEU A 314 -18.47 -7.52 15.88
CA LEU A 314 -17.09 -7.09 15.64
C LEU A 314 -16.99 -5.92 14.66
N LEU A 315 -18.00 -5.67 13.83
CA LEU A 315 -18.07 -4.44 13.04
C LEU A 315 -18.17 -3.17 13.90
N TRP A 316 -18.58 -3.29 15.16
CA TRP A 316 -18.60 -2.15 16.10
C TRP A 316 -17.22 -1.78 16.63
N ASP A 317 -16.24 -2.68 16.53
CA ASP A 317 -14.87 -2.41 16.92
C ASP A 317 -14.07 -2.00 15.68
N PRO A 318 -13.62 -0.74 15.53
CA PRO A 318 -12.91 -0.28 14.35
C PRO A 318 -11.60 -1.06 14.11
N ASP A 319 -10.99 -1.58 15.18
CA ASP A 319 -9.77 -2.37 15.09
C ASP A 319 -10.03 -3.81 14.60
N LEU A 320 -11.27 -4.32 14.68
CA LEU A 320 -11.65 -5.68 14.25
C LEU A 320 -12.62 -5.70 13.07
N ALA A 321 -13.27 -4.58 12.75
CA ALA A 321 -14.25 -4.46 11.68
C ALA A 321 -13.66 -4.89 10.33
N PHE A 322 -12.40 -4.51 10.06
CA PHE A 322 -11.69 -4.89 8.85
C PHE A 322 -11.59 -6.43 8.71
N LEU A 323 -11.40 -7.14 9.82
CA LEU A 323 -11.23 -8.60 9.85
C LEU A 323 -12.57 -9.29 9.63
N ALA A 324 -13.64 -8.78 10.27
CA ALA A 324 -15.00 -9.23 10.03
C ALA A 324 -15.40 -9.04 8.57
N LEU A 325 -15.12 -7.87 7.99
CA LEU A 325 -15.36 -7.59 6.57
C LEU A 325 -14.60 -8.56 5.65
N ARG A 326 -13.33 -8.84 5.95
CA ARG A 326 -12.53 -9.79 5.16
C ARG A 326 -13.06 -11.21 5.20
N TYR A 327 -13.43 -11.70 6.38
CA TYR A 327 -14.03 -13.02 6.47
C TYR A 327 -15.42 -13.05 5.84
N LEU A 328 -16.20 -11.95 5.91
CA LEU A 328 -17.48 -11.79 5.21
C LEU A 328 -17.33 -11.79 3.68
N ALA A 329 -16.26 -11.18 3.18
CA ALA A 329 -15.91 -11.17 1.76
C ALA A 329 -15.29 -12.50 1.28
N HIS A 330 -15.00 -13.44 2.18
CA HIS A 330 -14.30 -14.66 1.83
C HIS A 330 -15.15 -15.50 0.85
N PRO A 331 -14.56 -16.07 -0.21
CA PRO A 331 -15.23 -16.92 -1.22
C PRO A 331 -16.09 -18.03 -0.62
N PHE A 332 -15.75 -18.45 0.59
CA PHE A 332 -16.48 -19.44 1.35
C PHE A 332 -17.94 -19.02 1.60
N LEU A 333 -18.22 -17.76 1.96
CA LEU A 333 -19.59 -17.27 2.14
C LEU A 333 -20.32 -17.10 0.81
N LEU A 334 -19.59 -16.76 -0.27
CA LEU A 334 -20.14 -16.74 -1.62
C LEU A 334 -20.52 -18.14 -2.10
N ARG A 335 -19.81 -19.18 -1.65
CA ARG A 335 -20.16 -20.57 -1.93
C ARG A 335 -21.38 -21.04 -1.13
N ILE A 336 -21.50 -20.62 0.13
CA ILE A 336 -22.73 -20.79 0.93
C ILE A 336 -23.92 -20.16 0.19
N ALA A 337 -23.80 -18.92 -0.30
CA ALA A 337 -24.81 -18.30 -1.17
C ALA A 337 -25.04 -19.06 -2.49
N GLY A 338 -24.02 -19.77 -2.98
CA GLY A 338 -24.10 -20.63 -4.15
C GLY A 338 -24.98 -21.87 -3.95
N THR A 339 -25.02 -22.42 -2.74
CA THR A 339 -25.93 -23.51 -2.33
C THR A 339 -27.38 -22.99 -2.22
N GLN A 340 -28.37 -23.87 -2.06
CA GLN A 340 -29.82 -23.56 -2.03
C GLN A 340 -30.28 -22.51 -0.98
N ILE A 341 -29.34 -21.92 -0.24
CA ILE A 341 -29.57 -20.78 0.63
C ILE A 341 -30.11 -19.62 -0.20
N ASP A 342 -31.14 -18.98 0.34
CA ASP A 342 -31.81 -17.84 -0.27
C ASP A 342 -30.82 -16.71 -0.55
N ARG A 343 -30.34 -16.67 -1.79
CA ARG A 343 -29.37 -15.69 -2.28
C ARG A 343 -29.82 -14.26 -2.04
N GLU A 344 -31.13 -14.03 -2.03
CA GLU A 344 -31.70 -12.71 -1.81
C GLU A 344 -31.48 -12.26 -0.36
N LYS A 345 -31.68 -13.15 0.61
CA LYS A 345 -31.41 -12.84 2.03
C LYS A 345 -29.94 -12.61 2.31
N VAL A 346 -29.05 -13.40 1.70
CA VAL A 346 -27.60 -13.20 1.87
C VAL A 346 -27.16 -11.88 1.25
N ALA A 347 -27.67 -11.55 0.05
CA ALA A 347 -27.36 -10.28 -0.61
C ALA A 347 -27.92 -9.07 0.17
N GLU A 348 -29.15 -9.14 0.66
CA GLU A 348 -29.79 -8.10 1.51
C GLU A 348 -28.96 -7.85 2.78
N PHE A 349 -28.53 -8.93 3.42
CA PHE A 349 -27.71 -8.85 4.61
C PHE A 349 -26.33 -8.25 4.32
N MET A 350 -25.63 -8.74 3.30
CA MET A 350 -24.32 -8.21 2.88
C MET A 350 -24.40 -6.74 2.49
N GLY A 351 -25.51 -6.31 1.88
CA GLY A 351 -25.75 -4.90 1.59
C GLY A 351 -25.95 -4.06 2.84
N THR A 352 -26.71 -4.56 3.82
CA THR A 352 -26.87 -3.87 5.13
C THR A 352 -25.51 -3.69 5.80
N MET A 353 -24.67 -4.73 5.77
CA MET A 353 -23.32 -4.72 6.35
C MET A 353 -22.40 -3.73 5.65
N LEU A 354 -22.45 -3.67 4.33
CA LEU A 354 -21.64 -2.74 3.55
C LEU A 354 -22.03 -1.29 3.84
N ILE A 355 -23.33 -0.99 3.90
CA ILE A 355 -23.81 0.35 4.25
C ILE A 355 -23.38 0.71 5.67
N TYR A 356 -23.51 -0.22 6.61
CA TYR A 356 -23.06 0.02 7.98
C TYR A 356 -21.56 0.29 8.06
N ALA A 357 -20.73 -0.52 7.39
CA ALA A 357 -19.29 -0.31 7.31
C ALA A 357 -18.95 1.06 6.68
N LEU A 358 -19.65 1.44 5.62
CA LEU A 358 -19.52 2.75 4.98
C LEU A 358 -19.86 3.93 5.91
N THR A 359 -20.76 3.72 6.88
CA THR A 359 -21.16 4.76 7.83
C THR A 359 -20.27 4.88 9.06
N GLN A 360 -19.52 3.82 9.41
CA GLN A 360 -18.77 3.76 10.67
C GLN A 360 -17.42 4.48 10.60
N ASP A 361 -16.76 4.58 9.44
CA ASP A 361 -15.51 5.34 9.37
C ASP A 361 -15.07 5.73 7.95
N SER A 362 -14.47 6.91 7.81
CA SER A 362 -13.76 7.33 6.58
C SER A 362 -12.46 6.53 6.34
N LEU A 363 -12.02 5.79 7.36
CA LEU A 363 -10.78 4.99 7.41
C LEU A 363 -10.96 3.50 7.08
N ILE A 364 -12.20 3.01 6.92
CA ILE A 364 -12.45 1.74 6.23
C ILE A 364 -12.17 2.01 4.74
N GLY A 365 -10.87 2.04 4.42
CA GLY A 365 -10.35 2.69 3.24
C GLY A 365 -10.93 2.14 1.94
N LYS A 366 -10.83 2.94 0.88
CA LYS A 366 -11.22 2.65 -0.51
C LYS A 366 -10.88 1.22 -0.97
N ILE A 367 -9.80 0.65 -0.44
CA ILE A 367 -9.31 -0.70 -0.75
C ILE A 367 -10.26 -1.81 -0.27
N GLU A 368 -10.87 -1.67 0.91
CA GLU A 368 -11.80 -2.69 1.45
C GLU A 368 -13.17 -2.60 0.78
N LEU A 369 -13.55 -1.39 0.35
CA LEU A 369 -14.69 -1.15 -0.51
C LEU A 369 -14.53 -1.75 -1.90
N ASP A 370 -13.36 -1.60 -2.54
CA ASP A 370 -13.08 -2.23 -3.83
C ASP A 370 -13.20 -3.76 -3.76
N VAL A 371 -12.77 -4.35 -2.65
CA VAL A 371 -12.91 -5.79 -2.39
C VAL A 371 -14.38 -6.18 -2.30
N PHE A 372 -15.16 -5.46 -1.49
CA PHE A 372 -16.59 -5.72 -1.34
C PHE A 372 -17.37 -5.49 -2.64
N ALA A 373 -17.06 -4.42 -3.36
CA ALA A 373 -17.66 -4.08 -4.63
C ALA A 373 -17.35 -5.12 -5.71
N ARG A 374 -16.17 -5.76 -5.67
CA ARG A 374 -15.84 -6.87 -6.58
C ARG A 374 -16.55 -8.17 -6.19
N VAL A 375 -16.83 -8.37 -4.91
CA VAL A 375 -17.55 -9.54 -4.40
C VAL A 375 -19.05 -9.45 -4.70
N LEU A 376 -19.62 -8.25 -4.61
CA LEU A 376 -20.97 -7.96 -5.07
C LEU A 376 -20.97 -7.88 -6.60
N ASP A 377 -21.28 -8.99 -7.27
CA ASP A 377 -21.43 -9.05 -8.74
C ASP A 377 -22.34 -7.92 -9.27
N GLU A 378 -22.19 -7.55 -10.55
CA GLU A 378 -23.03 -6.53 -11.21
C GLU A 378 -24.53 -6.84 -11.06
N THR A 379 -24.89 -8.13 -11.02
CA THR A 379 -26.27 -8.58 -10.78
C THR A 379 -26.79 -8.32 -9.36
N CYS A 380 -25.90 -8.31 -8.36
CA CYS A 380 -26.24 -7.88 -6.99
C CYS A 380 -26.33 -6.35 -6.92
N LEU A 381 -25.47 -5.63 -7.65
CA LEU A 381 -25.43 -4.17 -7.70
C LEU A 381 -26.66 -3.55 -8.42
N GLU A 382 -27.16 -4.16 -9.49
CA GLU A 382 -28.40 -3.69 -10.14
C GLU A 382 -29.63 -3.77 -9.20
N LYS A 383 -29.72 -4.83 -8.40
CA LYS A 383 -30.72 -4.95 -7.32
C LYS A 383 -30.43 -4.01 -6.14
N PHE A 384 -29.19 -3.57 -5.97
CA PHE A 384 -28.73 -2.62 -4.97
C PHE A 384 -29.18 -1.18 -5.24
N VAL A 385 -29.34 -0.79 -6.52
CA VAL A 385 -29.82 0.56 -6.88
C VAL A 385 -31.29 0.77 -6.49
N SER A 386 -32.14 -0.26 -6.58
CA SER A 386 -33.50 -0.19 -5.99
C SER A 386 -33.48 -0.14 -4.45
N TRP A 387 -32.34 -0.51 -3.87
CA TRP A 387 -32.09 -0.63 -2.44
C TRP A 387 -31.69 0.69 -1.78
N GLU A 388 -31.33 1.74 -2.54
CA GLU A 388 -31.14 3.10 -2.00
C GLU A 388 -32.41 3.59 -1.26
N LEU A 389 -33.58 3.20 -1.77
CA LEU A 389 -34.89 3.44 -1.17
C LEU A 389 -35.08 2.65 0.15
N MET A 390 -34.52 1.45 0.22
CA MET A 390 -34.57 0.56 1.39
C MET A 390 -33.56 0.96 2.46
N SER A 391 -32.38 1.46 2.06
CA SER A 391 -31.36 2.03 2.95
C SER A 391 -31.87 3.25 3.72
N LYS A 392 -32.67 4.11 3.08
CA LYS A 392 -33.38 5.22 3.76
C LYS A 392 -34.34 4.70 4.83
N THR A 393 -34.97 3.55 4.59
CA THR A 393 -35.91 2.91 5.52
C THR A 393 -35.17 2.25 6.70
N ILE A 394 -34.05 1.57 6.44
CA ILE A 394 -33.20 0.96 7.47
C ILE A 394 -32.49 2.03 8.31
N ALA A 395 -31.98 3.11 7.70
CA ALA A 395 -31.41 4.26 8.40
C ALA A 395 -32.43 4.92 9.34
N ASN A 396 -33.69 5.05 8.90
CA ASN A 396 -34.78 5.53 9.76
C ASN A 396 -35.09 4.56 10.92
N ARG A 397 -34.99 3.24 10.70
CA ARG A 397 -35.20 2.21 11.74
C ARG A 397 -34.07 2.13 12.76
N LEU A 398 -32.81 2.22 12.32
CA LEU A 398 -31.64 2.30 13.19
C LEU A 398 -31.65 3.60 14.01
N ASN A 399 -32.01 4.74 13.41
CA ASN A 399 -32.24 5.99 14.16
C ASN A 399 -33.34 5.83 15.22
N TYR A 400 -34.41 5.09 14.92
CA TYR A 400 -35.46 4.79 15.90
C TYR A 400 -34.98 3.92 17.07
N MET A 401 -34.11 2.94 16.82
CA MET A 401 -33.52 2.10 17.87
C MET A 401 -32.46 2.84 18.70
N LEU A 402 -31.77 3.81 18.10
CA LEU A 402 -30.74 4.62 18.75
C LEU A 402 -31.30 5.79 19.57
N LEU A 403 -32.42 6.39 19.14
CA LEU A 403 -33.12 7.47 19.86
C LEU A 403 -34.07 6.98 20.96
N GLY A 404 -34.29 5.66 21.05
CA GLY A 404 -35.12 5.02 22.07
C GLY A 404 -34.36 4.46 23.28
N ARG A 405 -33.06 4.76 23.44
CA ARG A 405 -32.26 4.39 24.61
C ARG A 405 -31.84 5.60 25.42
#